data_AF-A0A7V3SPA6-F1
#
_entry.id   AF-A0A7V3SPA6-F1
#
_cell.length_a   1.000
_cell.length_b   1.000
_cell.length_c   1.000
_cell.angle_alpha   90.00
_cell.angle_beta   90.00
_cell.angle_gamma   90.00
#
_symmetry.space_group_name_H-M   'P 1'
#
loop_
_entity.id
_entity.type
_entity.pdbx_description
1 polymer ?
#
loop_
_entity_poly.entity_id
_entity_poly.type
_entity_poly.pdbx_seq_one_letter_code
_entity_poly.pdbx_strand_id
1 'polypeptide(L)'
;MYALWYPSTNSGQGAVVANSGATIGGQFAVRVVVQPEPGEGSIITASVTQQSIRELTNAHAVTSGQLAEFQRVNPDPQYGDPTSNVVVLESPFVNFAGHNATYQIDVTVSYLVQTNNPPPNDRRTVNSPPVSMTLTMSNLLLVDSRPEPYFVWKPDEMTGVVFSAQLQHAQAGTCTVKLEIFRTEDNQNPIFVRQFDGVSRPGTWSWTWDGKLADGVIAPRGVYTYRLSALAYVPTLPDSDSDRSESLRITQTRLEVSEDRRLWFRYYLSEAGRDGSVLAFDPSPQEVIMWDVDVATNAGWNSLEVALPPTEESPPGSIRYLALIRDRGDANGMDKAHRSRWALPLNARVPVCLVIIDPGHDRTHNPGSHGEYNNSVYWEKDITLTYAGTLKAQLRGILTAGYPGHDKEPHCTRVPVAWKTELTRTGDVSFPPEDRKAKVKRLVSEWLESGGTTRSVFLVSLHCDGSLNPEVRGVGVIYCNQNPWGSAFRDYVAGWIRDETTEQEVPTINYWECLDVKNDHLYILRQAFLPEDLRVRAVLVELGFITNTSDLGQMLDRFYRLRESRAIHYGCDSYFEYALGGNP
;
A
#
# COMPACT_ATOMS: atom_id res chain seq x y z
N MET A 1 -52.32 1.14 -7.59
CA MET A 1 -51.18 0.22 -7.43
C MET A 1 -50.30 0.77 -6.33
N TYR A 2 -49.79 -0.09 -5.45
CA TYR A 2 -48.87 0.29 -4.37
C TYR A 2 -48.00 -0.93 -3.99
N ALA A 3 -46.89 -0.71 -3.28
CA ALA A 3 -46.08 -1.80 -2.75
C ALA A 3 -46.32 -1.96 -1.25
N LEU A 4 -46.35 -3.21 -0.79
CA LEU A 4 -46.28 -3.58 0.60
C LEU A 4 -44.84 -3.98 0.92
N TRP A 5 -44.31 -3.41 1.99
CA TRP A 5 -43.01 -3.79 2.52
C TRP A 5 -43.17 -4.47 3.87
N TYR A 6 -42.41 -5.55 4.03
CA TYR A 6 -42.41 -6.41 5.20
C TYR A 6 -41.02 -6.29 5.85
N PRO A 7 -40.88 -5.48 6.92
CA PRO A 7 -39.59 -5.23 7.59
C PRO A 7 -38.96 -6.49 8.20
N SER A 8 -39.81 -7.47 8.51
CA SER A 8 -39.45 -8.77 9.09
C SER A 8 -40.56 -9.77 8.80
N THR A 9 -40.21 -10.93 8.27
CA THR A 9 -41.16 -12.05 8.10
C THR A 9 -41.48 -12.78 9.41
N ASN A 10 -40.66 -12.57 10.46
CA ASN A 10 -40.68 -13.37 11.69
C ASN A 10 -41.12 -12.60 12.95
N SER A 11 -41.36 -11.28 12.88
CA SER A 11 -41.62 -10.45 14.09
C SER A 11 -43.09 -10.18 14.39
N GLY A 12 -44.03 -10.62 13.53
CA GLY A 12 -45.44 -10.27 13.66
C GLY A 12 -45.75 -8.79 13.40
N GLN A 13 -44.78 -8.00 12.92
CA GLN A 13 -45.05 -6.66 12.40
C GLN A 13 -45.80 -6.75 11.08
N GLY A 14 -46.97 -6.10 11.01
CA GLY A 14 -47.78 -6.02 9.79
C GLY A 14 -47.02 -5.31 8.67
N ALA A 15 -47.40 -5.62 7.43
CA ALA A 15 -46.88 -4.92 6.27
C ALA A 15 -47.20 -3.43 6.34
N VAL A 16 -46.37 -2.60 5.72
CA VAL A 16 -46.65 -1.17 5.54
C VAL A 16 -46.67 -0.84 4.06
N VAL A 17 -47.57 0.06 3.66
CA VAL A 17 -47.60 0.59 2.30
C VAL A 17 -46.32 1.41 2.09
N ALA A 18 -45.45 0.94 1.19
CA ALA A 18 -44.14 1.53 0.95
C ALA A 18 -44.11 2.27 -0.39
N ASN A 19 -44.03 3.60 -0.30
CA ASN A 19 -43.65 4.46 -1.43
C ASN A 19 -42.19 4.94 -1.31
N SER A 20 -41.63 4.90 -0.09
CA SER A 20 -40.25 5.21 0.24
C SER A 20 -39.83 4.46 1.51
N GLY A 21 -38.52 4.29 1.74
CA GLY A 21 -38.00 3.70 2.97
C GLY A 21 -37.83 2.17 2.97
N ALA A 22 -37.78 1.58 1.77
CA ALA A 22 -37.46 0.18 1.54
C ALA A 22 -35.99 -0.16 1.86
N THR A 23 -35.70 -1.36 2.38
CA THR A 23 -34.32 -1.86 2.60
C THR A 23 -34.15 -3.29 2.09
N ILE A 24 -32.90 -3.68 1.78
CA ILE A 24 -32.46 -5.00 1.27
C ILE A 24 -32.77 -6.16 2.22
N GLY A 25 -33.19 -5.85 3.45
CA GLY A 25 -33.60 -6.79 4.49
C GLY A 25 -35.10 -6.97 4.67
N GLY A 26 -35.94 -6.41 3.80
CA GLY A 26 -37.38 -6.67 3.83
C GLY A 26 -37.88 -7.31 2.55
N GLN A 27 -39.03 -7.98 2.65
CA GLN A 27 -39.73 -8.51 1.48
C GLN A 27 -40.67 -7.46 0.92
N PHE A 28 -40.86 -7.49 -0.40
CA PHE A 28 -41.79 -6.61 -1.09
C PHE A 28 -42.84 -7.42 -1.85
N ALA A 29 -44.07 -6.93 -1.82
CA ALA A 29 -45.15 -7.39 -2.68
C ALA A 29 -45.80 -6.18 -3.35
N VAL A 30 -46.03 -6.23 -4.66
CA VAL A 30 -46.75 -5.18 -5.38
C VAL A 30 -48.22 -5.55 -5.43
N ARG A 31 -49.09 -4.65 -4.96
CA ARG A 31 -50.55 -4.79 -5.06
C ARG A 31 -51.13 -3.91 -6.14
N VAL A 32 -51.95 -4.52 -6.99
CA VAL A 32 -52.73 -3.86 -8.03
C VAL A 32 -54.21 -4.05 -7.73
N VAL A 33 -54.87 -2.93 -7.42
CA VAL A 33 -56.31 -2.87 -7.16
C VAL A 33 -57.01 -2.58 -8.48
N VAL A 34 -57.87 -3.49 -8.92
CA VAL A 34 -58.64 -3.39 -10.17
C VAL A 34 -60.09 -3.12 -9.82
N GLN A 35 -60.63 -2.00 -10.29
CA GLN A 35 -62.02 -1.61 -10.13
C GLN A 35 -62.65 -1.33 -11.50
N PRO A 36 -63.93 -1.64 -11.68
CA PRO A 36 -64.64 -1.30 -12.91
C PRO A 36 -64.93 0.20 -12.98
N GLU A 37 -65.15 0.72 -14.18
CA GLU A 37 -65.53 2.12 -14.34
C GLU A 37 -66.92 2.38 -13.74
N PRO A 38 -67.21 3.62 -13.28
CA PRO A 38 -68.54 3.97 -12.79
C PRO A 38 -69.62 3.64 -13.84
N GLY A 39 -70.58 2.78 -13.47
CA GLY A 39 -71.67 2.35 -14.34
C GLY A 39 -71.46 1.01 -15.06
N GLU A 40 -70.27 0.41 -14.98
CA GLU A 40 -70.02 -0.98 -15.38
C GLU A 40 -70.51 -1.97 -14.30
N GLY A 41 -70.68 -3.24 -14.67
CA GLY A 41 -71.07 -4.30 -13.72
C GLY A 41 -69.86 -4.86 -12.96
N SER A 42 -69.90 -6.14 -12.59
CA SER A 42 -68.86 -6.74 -11.76
C SER A 42 -67.67 -7.29 -12.55
N ILE A 43 -66.47 -7.20 -11.97
CA ILE A 43 -65.28 -7.85 -12.50
C ILE A 43 -65.38 -9.36 -12.28
N ILE A 44 -65.24 -10.14 -13.36
CA ILE A 44 -65.28 -11.61 -13.34
C ILE A 44 -63.87 -12.16 -13.06
N THR A 45 -62.88 -11.70 -13.83
CA THR A 45 -61.47 -12.12 -13.73
C THR A 45 -60.55 -10.93 -14.01
N ALA A 46 -59.37 -10.90 -13.39
CA ALA A 46 -58.30 -9.97 -13.71
C ALA A 46 -56.95 -10.68 -13.63
N SER A 47 -56.00 -10.30 -14.47
CA SER A 47 -54.65 -10.83 -14.50
C SER A 47 -53.66 -9.76 -14.96
N VAL A 48 -52.45 -9.77 -14.41
CA VAL A 48 -51.34 -8.98 -14.93
C VAL A 48 -50.82 -9.64 -16.20
N THR A 49 -50.80 -8.90 -17.31
CA THR A 49 -50.36 -9.42 -18.63
C THR A 49 -48.94 -9.00 -18.99
N GLN A 50 -48.50 -7.86 -18.45
CA GLN A 50 -47.12 -7.37 -18.58
C GLN A 50 -46.73 -6.68 -17.29
N GLN A 51 -45.46 -6.83 -16.92
CA GLN A 51 -44.89 -6.05 -15.85
C GLN A 51 -43.40 -5.84 -16.10
N SER A 52 -42.86 -4.76 -15.55
CA SER A 52 -41.43 -4.51 -15.53
C SER A 52 -41.03 -3.74 -14.28
N ILE A 53 -39.82 -3.99 -13.81
CA ILE A 53 -39.15 -3.16 -12.81
C ILE A 53 -37.86 -2.63 -13.40
N ARG A 54 -37.63 -1.32 -13.28
CA ARG A 54 -36.39 -0.68 -13.71
C ARG A 54 -35.88 0.28 -12.65
N GLU A 55 -34.58 0.28 -12.46
CA GLU A 55 -33.91 1.32 -11.70
C GLU A 55 -33.97 2.66 -12.45
N LEU A 56 -34.23 3.76 -11.75
CA LEU A 56 -34.15 5.10 -12.29
C LEU A 56 -32.80 5.69 -11.93
N THR A 57 -31.77 5.28 -12.68
CA THR A 57 -30.41 5.79 -12.52
C THR A 57 -29.82 6.19 -13.87
N ASN A 58 -28.96 7.20 -13.84
CA ASN A 58 -28.13 7.60 -14.99
C ASN A 58 -26.68 7.14 -14.82
N ALA A 59 -26.36 6.43 -13.73
CA ALA A 59 -25.00 6.08 -13.36
C ALA A 59 -24.44 4.92 -14.22
N HIS A 60 -25.30 3.98 -14.61
CA HIS A 60 -24.97 2.85 -15.48
C HIS A 60 -26.17 2.43 -16.32
N ALA A 61 -25.93 1.55 -17.31
CA ALA A 61 -27.01 0.95 -18.07
C ALA A 61 -27.92 0.14 -17.13
N VAL A 62 -29.24 0.34 -17.25
CA VAL A 62 -30.24 -0.36 -16.45
C VAL A 62 -30.84 -1.49 -17.27
N THR A 63 -30.86 -2.70 -16.70
CA THR A 63 -31.60 -3.82 -17.28
C THR A 63 -32.97 -3.92 -16.61
N SER A 64 -34.05 -3.93 -17.40
CA SER A 64 -35.39 -4.13 -16.86
C SER A 64 -35.55 -5.57 -16.37
N GLY A 65 -35.99 -5.72 -15.12
CA GLY A 65 -36.37 -6.99 -14.52
C GLY A 65 -37.86 -7.30 -14.70
N GLN A 66 -38.22 -8.53 -14.36
CA GLN A 66 -39.59 -9.02 -14.29
C GLN A 66 -39.89 -9.53 -12.87
N LEU A 67 -40.97 -9.06 -12.27
CA LEU A 67 -41.68 -9.68 -11.14
C LEU A 67 -42.25 -11.05 -11.55
N ALA A 68 -42.34 -11.99 -10.61
CA ALA A 68 -43.02 -13.26 -10.83
C ALA A 68 -44.56 -13.08 -10.90
N GLU A 69 -45.28 -14.17 -11.24
CA GLU A 69 -46.71 -14.15 -11.56
C GLU A 69 -47.58 -13.64 -10.40
N PHE A 70 -48.43 -12.65 -10.68
CA PHE A 70 -49.34 -12.06 -9.70
C PHE A 70 -50.50 -13.02 -9.38
N GLN A 71 -50.87 -13.10 -8.11
CA GLN A 71 -51.97 -13.94 -7.61
C GLN A 71 -53.11 -13.09 -7.07
N ARG A 72 -54.33 -13.61 -7.15
CA ARG A 72 -55.50 -12.94 -6.55
C ARG A 72 -55.47 -13.09 -5.03
N VAL A 73 -55.58 -11.98 -4.33
CA VAL A 73 -55.67 -11.92 -2.87
C VAL A 73 -56.97 -11.26 -2.42
N ASN A 74 -57.32 -11.41 -1.14
CA ASN A 74 -58.48 -10.72 -0.57
C ASN A 74 -58.17 -9.23 -0.40
N PRO A 75 -59.13 -8.32 -0.66
CA PRO A 75 -58.99 -6.91 -0.33
C PRO A 75 -58.76 -6.73 1.17
N ASP A 76 -57.81 -5.87 1.53
CA ASP A 76 -57.50 -5.54 2.92
C ASP A 76 -57.71 -4.03 3.19
N PRO A 77 -58.79 -3.66 3.90
CA PRO A 77 -59.09 -2.26 4.22
C PRO A 77 -57.99 -1.56 5.01
N GLN A 78 -57.12 -2.29 5.72
CA GLN A 78 -55.98 -1.73 6.44
C GLN A 78 -55.02 -0.98 5.50
N TYR A 79 -54.91 -1.41 4.24
CA TYR A 79 -54.07 -0.77 3.22
C TYR A 79 -54.86 0.19 2.32
N GLY A 80 -56.13 0.45 2.64
CA GLY A 80 -57.02 1.30 1.85
C GLY A 80 -57.67 0.58 0.66
N ASP A 81 -57.68 -0.76 0.64
CA ASP A 81 -58.36 -1.51 -0.41
C ASP A 81 -59.89 -1.31 -0.31
N PRO A 82 -60.58 -1.00 -1.42
CA PRO A 82 -62.03 -1.01 -1.49
C PRO A 82 -62.60 -2.39 -1.17
N THR A 83 -63.74 -2.48 -0.48
CA THR A 83 -64.32 -3.78 -0.07
C THR A 83 -65.39 -4.30 -1.01
N SER A 84 -65.84 -3.51 -1.98
CA SER A 84 -66.92 -3.85 -2.89
C SER A 84 -66.48 -3.72 -4.35
N ASN A 85 -66.89 -4.70 -5.16
CA ASN A 85 -66.66 -4.77 -6.61
C ASN A 85 -65.20 -4.51 -7.03
N VAL A 86 -64.27 -5.26 -6.45
CA VAL A 86 -62.84 -5.11 -6.66
C VAL A 86 -62.17 -6.47 -6.87
N VAL A 87 -61.06 -6.48 -7.62
CA VAL A 87 -60.10 -7.59 -7.62
C VAL A 87 -58.74 -7.04 -7.24
N VAL A 88 -58.11 -7.63 -6.22
CA VAL A 88 -56.74 -7.28 -5.82
C VAL A 88 -55.79 -8.38 -6.29
N LEU A 89 -54.77 -7.98 -7.03
CA LEU A 89 -53.69 -8.83 -7.51
C LEU A 89 -52.42 -8.48 -6.75
N GLU A 90 -51.69 -9.47 -6.25
CA GLU A 90 -50.46 -9.30 -5.48
C GLU A 90 -49.32 -10.09 -6.11
N SER A 91 -48.15 -9.48 -6.28
CA SER A 91 -46.94 -10.20 -6.69
C SER A 91 -46.45 -11.11 -5.55
N PRO A 92 -45.77 -12.22 -5.83
CA PRO A 92 -45.08 -12.97 -4.77
C PRO A 92 -44.04 -12.08 -4.07
N PHE A 93 -43.65 -12.49 -2.86
CA PHE A 93 -42.59 -11.81 -2.12
C PHE A 93 -41.29 -11.82 -2.93
N VAL A 94 -40.81 -10.63 -3.29
CA VAL A 94 -39.53 -10.47 -3.97
C VAL A 94 -38.50 -10.05 -2.95
N ASN A 95 -37.44 -10.85 -2.81
CA ASN A 95 -36.19 -10.41 -2.19
C ASN A 95 -35.49 -9.53 -3.20
N PHE A 96 -35.64 -8.22 -3.04
CA PHE A 96 -35.05 -7.27 -3.98
C PHE A 96 -33.68 -6.84 -3.47
N ALA A 97 -32.62 -7.45 -4.03
CA ALA A 97 -31.22 -7.09 -3.77
C ALA A 97 -30.83 -5.81 -4.52
N GLY A 98 -31.64 -4.75 -4.36
CA GLY A 98 -31.47 -3.50 -5.08
C GLY A 98 -30.51 -2.52 -4.40
N HIS A 99 -29.92 -1.66 -5.22
CA HIS A 99 -29.17 -0.47 -4.81
C HIS A 99 -30.08 0.58 -4.17
N ASN A 100 -29.47 1.53 -3.46
CA ASN A 100 -30.05 2.77 -2.99
C ASN A 100 -30.41 3.66 -4.18
N ALA A 101 -31.57 3.39 -4.75
CA ALA A 101 -32.10 4.07 -5.91
C ALA A 101 -33.63 4.16 -5.83
N THR A 102 -34.20 4.92 -6.75
CA THR A 102 -35.64 4.88 -7.03
C THR A 102 -35.88 3.90 -8.16
N TYR A 103 -36.82 2.98 -7.99
CA TYR A 103 -37.24 2.02 -8.99
C TYR A 103 -38.62 2.39 -9.51
N GLN A 104 -38.81 2.28 -10.82
CA GLN A 104 -40.12 2.35 -11.45
C GLN A 104 -40.63 0.94 -11.73
N ILE A 105 -41.85 0.68 -11.30
CA ILE A 105 -42.57 -0.56 -11.55
C ILE A 105 -43.76 -0.22 -12.44
N ASP A 106 -43.83 -0.84 -13.61
CA ASP A 106 -44.92 -0.69 -14.57
C ASP A 106 -45.70 -2.00 -14.64
N VAL A 107 -47.03 -1.94 -14.57
CA VAL A 107 -47.92 -3.10 -14.66
C VAL A 107 -49.07 -2.84 -15.62
N THR A 108 -49.33 -3.80 -16.50
CA THR A 108 -50.49 -3.83 -17.40
C THR A 108 -51.43 -4.93 -16.95
N VAL A 109 -52.72 -4.61 -16.80
CA VAL A 109 -53.75 -5.55 -16.36
C VAL A 109 -54.73 -5.80 -17.50
N SER A 110 -55.13 -7.05 -17.65
CA SER A 110 -56.31 -7.42 -18.44
C SER A 110 -57.39 -7.94 -17.51
N TYR A 111 -58.62 -7.45 -17.65
CA TYR A 111 -59.75 -7.90 -16.84
C TYR A 111 -61.03 -8.04 -17.66
N LEU A 112 -61.88 -8.97 -17.24
CA LEU A 112 -63.18 -9.24 -17.84
C LEU A 112 -64.26 -8.65 -16.95
N VAL A 113 -65.05 -7.73 -17.47
CA VAL A 113 -66.18 -7.10 -16.76
C VAL A 113 -67.51 -7.54 -17.37
N GLN A 114 -68.49 -7.82 -16.51
CA GLN A 114 -69.87 -7.99 -16.93
C GLN A 114 -70.48 -6.60 -17.14
N THR A 115 -71.04 -6.32 -18.32
CA THR A 115 -71.73 -5.05 -18.57
C THR A 115 -73.15 -5.11 -18.01
N ASN A 116 -73.73 -3.95 -17.67
CA ASN A 116 -75.10 -3.84 -17.17
C ASN A 116 -76.17 -3.93 -18.29
N ASN A 117 -75.81 -4.45 -19.47
CA ASN A 117 -76.71 -4.58 -20.62
C ASN A 117 -77.57 -5.86 -20.54
N PRO A 118 -78.85 -5.82 -20.98
CA PRO A 118 -79.74 -6.97 -20.96
C PRO A 118 -79.27 -8.12 -21.89
N PRO A 119 -79.79 -9.35 -21.69
CA PRO A 119 -79.14 -10.59 -22.11
C PRO A 119 -78.69 -10.72 -23.57
N PRO A 120 -77.60 -11.50 -23.79
CA PRO A 120 -76.94 -12.34 -22.79
C PRO A 120 -75.71 -11.66 -22.19
N ASN A 121 -75.85 -10.96 -21.05
CA ASN A 121 -74.79 -10.45 -20.18
C ASN A 121 -73.50 -10.13 -20.94
N ASP A 122 -73.52 -9.07 -21.76
CA ASP A 122 -72.37 -8.72 -22.59
C ASP A 122 -71.13 -8.61 -21.72
N ARG A 123 -70.09 -9.35 -22.07
CA ARG A 123 -68.80 -9.34 -21.38
C ARG A 123 -67.82 -8.55 -22.21
N ARG A 124 -67.06 -7.67 -21.56
CA ARG A 124 -66.00 -6.90 -22.21
C ARG A 124 -64.67 -7.24 -21.57
N THR A 125 -63.69 -7.59 -22.39
CA THR A 125 -62.29 -7.60 -21.95
C THR A 125 -61.75 -6.19 -22.03
N VAL A 126 -61.21 -5.71 -20.92
CA VAL A 126 -60.53 -4.42 -20.83
C VAL A 126 -59.05 -4.67 -20.61
N ASN A 127 -58.22 -4.02 -21.43
CA ASN A 127 -56.78 -3.98 -21.23
C ASN A 127 -56.44 -2.58 -20.74
N SER A 128 -55.86 -2.48 -19.55
CA SER A 128 -55.43 -1.18 -19.03
C SER A 128 -54.23 -0.67 -19.84
N PRO A 129 -54.01 0.65 -19.92
CA PRO A 129 -52.67 1.15 -20.16
C PRO A 129 -51.73 0.71 -19.02
N PRO A 130 -50.40 0.74 -19.22
CA PRO A 130 -49.46 0.52 -18.14
C PRO A 130 -49.71 1.51 -17.00
N VAL A 131 -49.84 0.99 -15.79
CA VAL A 131 -49.90 1.80 -14.56
C VAL A 131 -48.53 1.73 -13.90
N SER A 132 -48.01 2.88 -13.50
CA SER A 132 -46.67 3.00 -12.91
C SER A 132 -46.73 3.33 -11.43
N MET A 133 -45.75 2.83 -10.67
CA MET A 133 -45.43 3.34 -9.34
C MET A 133 -43.92 3.46 -9.17
N THR A 134 -43.50 4.24 -8.18
CA THR A 134 -42.10 4.32 -7.77
C THR A 134 -41.89 3.72 -6.38
N LEU A 135 -40.72 3.13 -6.17
CA LEU A 135 -40.25 2.60 -4.90
C LEU A 135 -38.81 3.07 -4.66
N THR A 136 -38.57 3.84 -3.61
CA THR A 136 -37.21 4.25 -3.24
C THR A 136 -36.61 3.35 -2.17
N MET A 137 -35.46 2.75 -2.47
CA MET A 137 -34.66 1.99 -1.53
C MET A 137 -33.60 2.85 -0.83
N SER A 138 -33.36 2.59 0.45
CA SER A 138 -32.35 3.27 1.25
C SER A 138 -31.74 2.32 2.28
N ASN A 139 -30.89 1.42 1.77
CA ASN A 139 -30.03 0.52 2.54
C ASN A 139 -28.96 1.30 3.31
N LEU A 140 -28.24 0.59 4.18
CA LEU A 140 -27.27 1.17 5.09
C LEU A 140 -26.16 1.82 4.29
N LEU A 141 -25.96 3.12 4.49
CA LEU A 141 -24.90 3.88 3.87
C LEU A 141 -24.09 4.57 4.97
N LEU A 142 -22.81 4.23 5.06
CA LEU A 142 -21.81 4.91 5.86
C LEU A 142 -21.15 5.98 4.99
N VAL A 143 -21.33 7.24 5.36
CA VAL A 143 -20.65 8.37 4.72
C VAL A 143 -19.57 8.87 5.69
N ASP A 144 -18.32 8.53 5.39
CA ASP A 144 -17.15 9.05 6.10
C ASP A 144 -17.07 10.58 5.95
N SER A 145 -16.73 11.28 7.02
CA SER A 145 -16.53 12.73 6.98
C SER A 145 -15.18 13.13 6.37
N ARG A 146 -14.24 12.20 6.28
CA ARG A 146 -12.90 12.43 5.71
C ARG A 146 -12.88 12.15 4.21
N PRO A 147 -12.31 13.06 3.40
CA PRO A 147 -12.17 12.84 1.96
C PRO A 147 -11.06 11.82 1.61
N GLU A 148 -9.95 11.85 2.35
CA GLU A 148 -8.77 11.05 2.06
C GLU A 148 -8.77 9.69 2.79
N PRO A 149 -8.28 8.62 2.16
CA PRO A 149 -8.23 7.28 2.77
C PRO A 149 -7.04 7.07 3.71
N TYR A 150 -6.35 8.16 4.11
CA TYR A 150 -5.15 8.13 4.93
C TYR A 150 -5.17 9.26 5.96
N PHE A 151 -4.24 9.18 6.93
CA PHE A 151 -3.95 10.28 7.84
C PHE A 151 -2.51 10.24 8.32
N VAL A 152 -1.99 11.39 8.74
CA VAL A 152 -0.66 11.52 9.35
C VAL A 152 -0.80 11.51 10.86
N TRP A 153 -0.02 10.68 11.54
CA TRP A 153 0.05 10.60 12.99
C TRP A 153 1.40 11.12 13.48
N LYS A 154 1.35 12.10 14.37
CA LYS A 154 2.51 12.76 14.98
C LYS A 154 2.33 12.74 16.51
N PRO A 155 2.81 11.70 17.21
CA PRO A 155 2.51 11.48 18.62
C PRO A 155 2.98 12.63 19.54
N ASP A 156 4.01 13.36 19.14
CA ASP A 156 4.53 14.51 19.90
C ASP A 156 3.75 15.82 19.64
N GLU A 157 2.91 15.85 18.60
CA GLU A 157 2.19 17.05 18.14
C GLU A 157 0.66 16.88 18.25
N MET A 158 0.17 15.65 18.40
CA MET A 158 -1.24 15.30 18.31
C MET A 158 -1.70 14.52 19.55
N THR A 159 -2.87 14.87 20.08
CA THR A 159 -3.51 14.14 21.19
C THR A 159 -4.45 13.03 20.72
N GLY A 160 -4.76 13.00 19.43
CA GLY A 160 -5.57 11.95 18.82
C GLY A 160 -6.02 12.27 17.40
N VAL A 161 -6.70 11.30 16.78
CA VAL A 161 -7.21 11.35 15.40
C VAL A 161 -8.72 11.10 15.42
N VAL A 162 -9.51 12.10 15.02
CA VAL A 162 -10.98 12.02 15.03
C VAL A 162 -11.48 11.30 13.77
N PHE A 163 -12.28 10.25 13.96
CA PHE A 163 -13.03 9.56 12.92
C PHE A 163 -14.52 9.82 13.14
N SER A 164 -15.25 10.13 12.08
CA SER A 164 -16.70 10.33 12.18
C SER A 164 -17.40 9.95 10.89
N ALA A 165 -18.65 9.52 11.00
CA ALA A 165 -19.46 9.12 9.87
C ALA A 165 -20.93 9.48 10.07
N GLN A 166 -21.62 9.75 8.96
CA GLN A 166 -23.08 9.80 8.89
C GLN A 166 -23.57 8.41 8.48
N LEU A 167 -24.47 7.84 9.28
CA LEU A 167 -25.12 6.57 8.95
C LEU A 167 -26.54 6.86 8.45
N GLN A 168 -26.80 6.47 7.22
CA GLN A 168 -28.11 6.61 6.59
C GLN A 168 -28.74 5.24 6.45
N HIS A 169 -30.03 5.13 6.76
CA HIS A 169 -30.81 3.90 6.63
C HIS A 169 -32.29 4.25 6.72
N ALA A 170 -33.16 3.54 5.99
CA ALA A 170 -34.60 3.77 6.09
C ALA A 170 -35.23 3.26 7.40
N GLN A 171 -34.73 2.15 7.96
CA GLN A 171 -35.17 1.66 9.28
C GLN A 171 -34.36 2.33 10.38
N ALA A 172 -35.07 2.89 11.36
CA ALA A 172 -34.47 3.25 12.63
C ALA A 172 -34.03 1.98 13.39
N GLY A 173 -32.88 2.05 14.04
CA GLY A 173 -32.36 0.97 14.86
C GLY A 173 -30.91 1.22 15.22
N THR A 174 -30.20 0.16 15.59
CA THR A 174 -28.76 0.21 15.83
C THR A 174 -28.00 -0.59 14.78
N CYS A 175 -26.73 -0.29 14.66
CA CYS A 175 -25.74 -1.04 13.91
C CYS A 175 -24.43 -1.10 14.69
N THR A 176 -23.49 -1.85 14.12
CA THR A 176 -22.12 -1.96 14.58
C THR A 176 -21.25 -1.16 13.63
N VAL A 177 -20.44 -0.22 14.15
CA VAL A 177 -19.39 0.47 13.39
C VAL A 177 -18.05 -0.16 13.74
N LYS A 178 -17.22 -0.44 12.74
CA LYS A 178 -15.88 -0.99 12.91
C LYS A 178 -14.86 -0.08 12.23
N LEU A 179 -13.87 0.35 13.01
CA LEU A 179 -12.69 1.09 12.56
C LEU A 179 -11.49 0.14 12.53
N GLU A 180 -10.81 0.11 11.40
CA GLU A 180 -9.57 -0.63 11.18
C GLU A 180 -8.50 0.34 10.70
N ILE A 181 -7.35 0.38 11.39
CA ILE A 181 -6.21 1.23 11.03
C ILE A 181 -5.06 0.32 10.60
N PHE A 182 -4.44 0.67 9.49
CA PHE A 182 -3.39 -0.08 8.81
C PHE A 182 -2.13 0.77 8.69
N ARG A 183 -0.97 0.10 8.66
CA ARG A 183 0.26 0.73 8.21
C ARG A 183 0.22 0.86 6.70
N THR A 184 0.86 1.89 6.17
CA THR A 184 0.90 2.07 4.70
C THR A 184 1.72 0.99 3.99
N GLU A 185 2.57 0.26 4.70
CA GLU A 185 3.32 -0.90 4.22
C GLU A 185 2.51 -2.20 4.17
N ASP A 186 1.38 -2.27 4.90
CA ASP A 186 0.51 -3.44 4.98
C ASP A 186 -0.94 -3.00 5.08
N ASN A 187 -1.63 -3.04 3.94
CA ASN A 187 -3.04 -2.68 3.82
C ASN A 187 -3.99 -3.89 4.01
N GLN A 188 -3.49 -5.03 4.48
CA GLN A 188 -4.27 -6.26 4.71
C GLN A 188 -4.44 -6.55 6.19
N ASN A 189 -3.40 -6.34 7.00
CA ASN A 189 -3.44 -6.62 8.43
C ASN A 189 -3.54 -5.31 9.23
N PRO A 190 -4.69 -5.04 9.89
CA PRO A 190 -4.82 -3.83 10.68
C PRO A 190 -3.97 -3.92 11.95
N ILE A 191 -3.29 -2.84 12.28
CA ILE A 191 -2.53 -2.68 13.54
C ILE A 191 -3.44 -2.29 14.71
N PHE A 192 -4.65 -1.83 14.41
CA PHE A 192 -5.65 -1.47 15.40
C PHE A 192 -7.04 -1.74 14.83
N VAL A 193 -7.88 -2.40 15.63
CA VAL A 193 -9.27 -2.67 15.30
C VAL A 193 -10.13 -2.28 16.49
N ARG A 194 -11.18 -1.50 16.25
CA ARG A 194 -12.18 -1.20 17.27
C ARG A 194 -13.59 -1.27 16.73
N GLN A 195 -14.45 -1.93 17.49
CA GLN A 195 -15.86 -2.11 17.21
C GLN A 195 -16.70 -1.30 18.19
N PHE A 196 -17.77 -0.70 17.68
CA PHE A 196 -18.74 0.11 18.41
C PHE A 196 -20.13 -0.45 18.13
N ASP A 197 -20.69 -1.17 19.09
CA ASP A 197 -22.04 -1.71 19.00
C ASP A 197 -23.08 -0.68 19.48
N GLY A 198 -24.33 -0.85 19.07
CA GLY A 198 -25.43 0.01 19.51
C GLY A 198 -25.44 1.41 18.89
N VAL A 199 -24.68 1.64 17.80
CA VAL A 199 -24.64 2.93 17.11
C VAL A 199 -25.96 3.17 16.39
N SER A 200 -26.62 4.29 16.65
CA SER A 200 -27.91 4.63 16.03
C SER A 200 -27.79 4.80 14.51
N ARG A 201 -28.77 4.24 13.79
CA ARG A 201 -29.00 4.47 12.36
C ARG A 201 -30.48 4.78 12.12
N PRO A 202 -30.84 5.76 11.27
CA PRO A 202 -29.93 6.80 10.80
C PRO A 202 -29.39 7.64 11.97
N GLY A 203 -28.19 8.20 11.83
CA GLY A 203 -27.54 8.91 12.92
C GLY A 203 -26.11 9.31 12.60
N THR A 204 -25.43 9.89 13.59
CA THR A 204 -24.03 10.27 13.50
C THR A 204 -23.21 9.44 14.47
N TRP A 205 -21.99 9.12 14.07
CA TRP A 205 -20.99 8.48 14.91
C TRP A 205 -19.70 9.28 14.87
N SER A 206 -19.03 9.40 16.01
CA SER A 206 -17.72 10.05 16.12
C SER A 206 -16.93 9.40 17.24
N TRP A 207 -15.63 9.21 17.02
CA TRP A 207 -14.70 8.69 18.00
C TRP A 207 -13.28 9.18 17.72
N THR A 208 -12.49 9.38 18.76
CA THR A 208 -11.10 9.82 18.67
C THR A 208 -10.16 8.68 19.03
N TRP A 209 -9.28 8.31 18.11
CA TRP A 209 -8.15 7.42 18.40
C TRP A 209 -7.08 8.19 19.14
N ASP A 210 -6.66 7.71 20.31
CA ASP A 210 -5.61 8.33 21.14
C ASP A 210 -4.18 7.99 20.68
N GLY A 211 -4.05 7.29 19.54
CA GLY A 211 -2.76 6.89 19.00
C GLY A 211 -2.19 5.61 19.61
N LYS A 212 -2.91 4.90 20.49
CA LYS A 212 -2.42 3.65 21.10
C LYS A 212 -2.85 2.41 20.32
N LEU A 213 -1.93 1.45 20.23
CA LEU A 213 -2.18 0.11 19.71
C LEU A 213 -2.90 -0.76 20.76
N ALA A 214 -3.30 -1.97 20.37
CA ALA A 214 -4.05 -2.88 21.25
C ALA A 214 -3.27 -3.29 22.51
N ASP A 215 -1.94 -3.26 22.46
CA ASP A 215 -1.03 -3.53 23.58
C ASP A 215 -0.76 -2.29 24.47
N GLY A 216 -1.35 -1.13 24.13
CA GLY A 216 -1.18 0.14 24.84
C GLY A 216 0.05 0.94 24.41
N VAL A 217 0.89 0.43 23.49
CA VAL A 217 2.05 1.16 22.96
C VAL A 217 1.57 2.29 22.05
N ILE A 218 2.25 3.44 22.13
CA ILE A 218 1.98 4.57 21.23
C ILE A 218 2.42 4.19 19.82
N ALA A 219 1.53 4.32 18.85
CA ALA A 219 1.82 4.08 17.45
C ALA A 219 2.96 5.02 16.99
N PRO A 220 3.96 4.52 16.24
CA PRO A 220 5.04 5.35 15.74
C PRO A 220 4.54 6.50 14.87
N ARG A 221 5.27 7.62 14.85
CA ARG A 221 5.06 8.71 13.89
C ARG A 221 5.02 8.16 12.46
N GLY A 222 4.04 8.55 11.65
CA GLY A 222 3.93 8.03 10.29
C GLY A 222 2.61 8.31 9.57
N VAL A 223 2.50 7.79 8.36
CA VAL A 223 1.27 7.83 7.55
C VAL A 223 0.56 6.49 7.65
N TYR A 224 -0.71 6.54 8.00
CA TYR A 224 -1.59 5.39 8.21
C TYR A 224 -2.76 5.44 7.25
N THR A 225 -3.29 4.28 6.90
CA THR A 225 -4.55 4.15 6.16
C THR A 225 -5.59 3.53 7.07
N TYR A 226 -6.86 3.67 6.72
CA TYR A 226 -7.93 3.12 7.55
C TYR A 226 -9.13 2.71 6.72
N ARG A 227 -9.97 1.88 7.33
CA ARG A 227 -11.29 1.46 6.84
C ARG A 227 -12.31 1.71 7.93
N LEU A 228 -13.40 2.36 7.57
CA LEU A 228 -14.63 2.42 8.34
C LEU A 228 -15.67 1.52 7.68
N SER A 229 -16.30 0.66 8.47
CA SER A 229 -17.41 -0.17 8.02
C SER A 229 -18.55 -0.11 9.01
N ALA A 230 -19.77 -0.22 8.50
CA ALA A 230 -20.96 -0.41 9.31
C ALA A 230 -21.65 -1.71 8.91
N LEU A 231 -22.10 -2.46 9.91
CA LEU A 231 -22.86 -3.69 9.73
C LEU A 231 -24.11 -3.58 10.58
N ALA A 232 -25.24 -3.92 10.00
CA ALA A 232 -26.47 -4.00 10.74
C ALA A 232 -27.25 -5.27 10.43
N TYR A 233 -27.58 -5.98 11.49
CA TYR A 233 -28.44 -7.15 11.40
C TYR A 233 -29.88 -6.68 11.26
N VAL A 234 -30.39 -6.71 10.02
CA VAL A 234 -31.83 -6.62 9.76
C VAL A 234 -32.41 -8.03 9.67
N PRO A 235 -33.71 -8.22 9.94
CA PRO A 235 -34.28 -9.54 10.29
C PRO A 235 -34.11 -10.66 9.25
N THR A 236 -33.86 -10.33 7.98
CA THR A 236 -33.72 -11.35 6.92
C THR A 236 -32.28 -11.51 6.43
N LEU A 237 -31.48 -10.43 6.33
CA LEU A 237 -30.11 -10.44 5.83
C LEU A 237 -29.28 -9.35 6.53
N PRO A 238 -27.98 -9.54 6.79
CA PRO A 238 -27.13 -8.44 7.24
C PRO A 238 -26.99 -7.37 6.14
N ASP A 239 -27.17 -6.10 6.49
CA ASP A 239 -26.92 -4.97 5.62
C ASP A 239 -25.62 -4.28 6.06
N SER A 240 -24.65 -4.19 5.15
CA SER A 240 -23.31 -3.71 5.46
C SER A 240 -22.79 -2.73 4.44
N ASP A 241 -21.95 -1.81 4.87
CA ASP A 241 -21.34 -0.81 4.01
C ASP A 241 -19.96 -0.36 4.50
N SER A 242 -19.11 0.14 3.61
CA SER A 242 -17.76 0.60 3.95
C SER A 242 -17.29 1.74 3.05
N ASP A 243 -16.47 2.62 3.60
CA ASP A 243 -15.77 3.70 2.91
C ASP A 243 -14.63 3.24 1.99
N ARG A 244 -14.29 1.94 1.99
CA ARG A 244 -13.28 1.33 1.12
C ARG A 244 -13.89 0.31 0.16
N SER A 245 -13.24 0.18 -0.99
CA SER A 245 -13.60 -0.81 -1.99
C SER A 245 -13.25 -2.22 -1.50
N GLU A 246 -14.17 -3.16 -1.71
CA GLU A 246 -13.93 -4.59 -1.49
C GLU A 246 -13.37 -5.28 -2.74
N SER A 247 -13.65 -4.71 -3.93
CA SER A 247 -13.30 -5.26 -5.25
C SER A 247 -11.96 -4.72 -5.78
N LEU A 248 -11.72 -3.41 -5.64
CA LEU A 248 -10.47 -2.80 -6.07
C LEU A 248 -9.45 -2.83 -4.93
N ARG A 249 -8.33 -3.49 -5.20
CA ARG A 249 -7.22 -3.64 -4.26
C ARG A 249 -5.92 -3.27 -4.93
N ILE A 250 -5.13 -2.44 -4.25
CA ILE A 250 -3.70 -2.29 -4.53
C ILE A 250 -2.99 -3.39 -3.77
N THR A 251 -2.47 -4.38 -4.49
CA THR A 251 -1.92 -5.61 -3.86
C THR A 251 -0.40 -5.60 -3.81
N GLN A 252 0.24 -4.83 -4.67
CA GLN A 252 1.69 -4.71 -4.76
C GLN A 252 2.08 -3.31 -5.18
N THR A 253 3.23 -2.87 -4.68
CA THR A 253 3.85 -1.59 -4.96
C THR A 253 5.37 -1.76 -4.94
N ARG A 254 6.08 -1.04 -5.81
CA ARG A 254 7.54 -0.99 -5.80
C ARG A 254 8.06 0.27 -6.47
N LEU A 255 9.29 0.62 -6.15
CA LEU A 255 10.04 1.66 -6.84
C LEU A 255 11.07 1.01 -7.75
N GLU A 256 11.24 1.56 -8.94
CA GLU A 256 12.25 1.15 -9.92
C GLU A 256 12.98 2.37 -10.46
N VAL A 257 14.24 2.22 -10.82
CA VAL A 257 15.00 3.25 -11.54
C VAL A 257 15.16 2.78 -12.98
N SER A 258 14.73 3.63 -13.94
CA SER A 258 14.94 3.37 -15.37
C SER A 258 16.39 3.62 -15.78
N GLU A 259 16.77 3.14 -16.97
CA GLU A 259 18.11 3.36 -17.55
C GLU A 259 18.48 4.84 -17.66
N ASP A 260 17.49 5.70 -17.97
CA ASP A 260 17.63 7.14 -18.04
C ASP A 260 17.48 7.85 -16.68
N ARG A 261 17.53 7.08 -15.59
CA ARG A 261 17.64 7.55 -14.20
C ARG A 261 16.40 8.26 -13.66
N ARG A 262 15.23 7.91 -14.20
CA ARG A 262 13.96 8.35 -13.66
C ARG A 262 13.47 7.34 -12.62
N LEU A 263 12.90 7.84 -11.54
CA LEU A 263 12.27 7.00 -10.54
C LEU A 263 10.85 6.69 -10.99
N TRP A 264 10.52 5.41 -11.04
CA TRP A 264 9.20 4.90 -11.39
C TRP A 264 8.54 4.28 -10.18
N PHE A 265 7.37 4.78 -9.83
CA PHE A 265 6.47 4.14 -8.88
C PHE A 265 5.54 3.19 -9.63
N ARG A 266 5.62 1.90 -9.28
CA ARG A 266 4.81 0.85 -9.88
C ARG A 266 3.86 0.27 -8.86
N TYR A 267 2.65 -0.02 -9.31
CA TYR A 267 1.61 -0.59 -8.47
C TYR A 267 0.73 -1.54 -9.27
N TYR A 268 0.24 -2.59 -8.60
CA TYR A 268 -0.65 -3.59 -9.18
C TYR A 268 -2.08 -3.39 -8.69
N LEU A 269 -3.02 -3.27 -9.62
CA LEU A 269 -4.46 -3.20 -9.34
C LEU A 269 -5.15 -4.53 -9.64
N SER A 270 -5.99 -5.01 -8.72
CA SER A 270 -6.81 -6.22 -8.93
C SER A 270 -7.80 -6.08 -10.09
N GLU A 271 -8.27 -4.86 -10.35
CA GLU A 271 -9.18 -4.50 -11.43
C GLU A 271 -8.95 -3.06 -11.89
N ALA A 272 -9.65 -2.60 -12.92
CA ALA A 272 -9.50 -1.23 -13.40
C ALA A 272 -10.19 -0.22 -12.47
N GLY A 273 -9.46 0.82 -12.06
CA GLY A 273 -9.97 1.95 -11.28
C GLY A 273 -10.62 3.04 -12.13
N ARG A 274 -11.21 4.03 -11.49
CA ARG A 274 -11.83 5.19 -12.14
C ARG A 274 -10.82 6.32 -12.31
N ASP A 275 -10.45 6.94 -11.21
CA ASP A 275 -9.53 8.04 -11.04
C ASP A 275 -8.47 7.67 -9.99
N GLY A 276 -7.31 8.30 -10.08
CA GLY A 276 -6.28 8.08 -9.08
C GLY A 276 -5.14 9.06 -9.15
N SER A 277 -4.42 9.12 -8.05
CA SER A 277 -3.29 9.99 -7.81
C SER A 277 -2.19 9.27 -7.05
N VAL A 278 -0.98 9.79 -7.09
CA VAL A 278 0.13 9.33 -6.24
C VAL A 278 0.62 10.47 -5.38
N LEU A 279 0.69 10.22 -4.07
CA LEU A 279 1.23 11.16 -3.10
C LEU A 279 2.64 10.75 -2.69
N ALA A 280 3.55 11.72 -2.61
CA ALA A 280 4.85 11.54 -1.99
C ALA A 280 4.90 12.27 -0.64
N PHE A 281 5.24 11.55 0.42
CA PHE A 281 5.36 12.09 1.77
C PHE A 281 6.83 12.15 2.18
N ASP A 282 7.35 13.34 2.48
CA ASP A 282 8.58 13.48 3.26
C ASP A 282 8.29 13.01 4.69
N PRO A 283 9.21 12.43 5.46
CA PRO A 283 9.03 12.26 6.90
C PRO A 283 9.61 13.38 7.75
N SER A 284 10.30 14.37 7.19
CA SER A 284 10.84 15.52 7.91
C SER A 284 10.86 16.77 7.02
N PRO A 285 9.82 17.63 7.03
CA PRO A 285 8.82 17.80 8.09
C PRO A 285 7.43 17.19 7.77
N GLN A 286 7.31 15.99 7.20
CA GLN A 286 5.96 15.41 6.92
C GLN A 286 5.04 16.32 6.13
N GLU A 287 5.64 17.01 5.16
CA GLU A 287 4.93 17.75 4.14
C GLU A 287 4.73 16.88 2.90
N VAL A 288 3.59 17.08 2.24
CA VAL A 288 3.29 16.43 0.97
C VAL A 288 4.16 17.12 -0.08
N ILE A 289 5.11 16.39 -0.66
CA ILE A 289 6.09 16.94 -1.61
C ILE A 289 5.52 16.99 -3.04
N MET A 290 4.57 16.11 -3.37
CA MET A 290 3.99 16.04 -4.71
C MET A 290 2.47 15.98 -4.66
N TRP A 291 1.85 16.85 -5.46
CA TRP A 291 0.42 16.94 -5.65
C TRP A 291 0.05 16.41 -7.03
N ASP A 292 -0.66 15.28 -7.00
CA ASP A 292 -1.56 14.79 -8.02
C ASP A 292 -1.03 14.74 -9.45
N VAL A 293 -0.53 13.57 -9.85
CA VAL A 293 -0.34 13.26 -11.27
C VAL A 293 -1.42 12.27 -11.64
N ASP A 294 -2.21 12.57 -12.68
CA ASP A 294 -3.19 11.63 -13.22
C ASP A 294 -2.50 10.30 -13.52
N VAL A 295 -3.00 9.22 -12.93
CA VAL A 295 -2.38 7.90 -13.04
C VAL A 295 -3.17 6.94 -13.92
N ALA A 296 -2.47 5.96 -14.48
CA ALA A 296 -3.11 4.86 -15.20
C ALA A 296 -3.91 3.97 -14.23
N THR A 297 -5.18 3.76 -14.52
CA THR A 297 -6.09 2.99 -13.66
C THR A 297 -6.46 1.63 -14.27
N ASN A 298 -5.54 1.01 -15.03
CA ASN A 298 -5.80 -0.27 -15.68
C ASN A 298 -5.64 -1.44 -14.69
N ALA A 299 -6.37 -2.53 -14.92
CA ALA A 299 -6.12 -3.76 -14.18
C ALA A 299 -4.69 -4.27 -14.45
N GLY A 300 -4.03 -4.80 -13.42
CA GLY A 300 -2.65 -5.25 -13.50
C GLY A 300 -1.62 -4.18 -13.14
N TRP A 301 -0.41 -4.30 -13.69
CA TRP A 301 0.70 -3.39 -13.41
C TRP A 301 0.53 -2.04 -14.10
N ASN A 302 0.65 -0.98 -13.33
CA ASN A 302 0.74 0.40 -13.80
C ASN A 302 2.05 1.01 -13.32
N SER A 303 2.48 2.09 -13.98
CA SER A 303 3.72 2.79 -13.67
C SER A 303 3.55 4.28 -13.84
N LEU A 304 4.12 5.05 -12.92
CA LEU A 304 4.15 6.50 -12.95
C LEU A 304 5.58 6.96 -12.68
N GLU A 305 6.07 7.89 -13.50
CA GLU A 305 7.32 8.59 -13.21
C GLU A 305 7.09 9.55 -12.04
N VAL A 306 7.92 9.45 -11.02
CA VAL A 306 7.85 10.28 -9.82
C VAL A 306 9.17 11.04 -9.64
N ALA A 307 9.08 12.27 -9.15
CA ALA A 307 10.29 13.04 -8.87
C ALA A 307 11.03 12.45 -7.66
N LEU A 308 12.36 12.51 -7.73
CA LEU A 308 13.23 12.33 -6.58
C LEU A 308 13.20 13.61 -5.77
N PRO A 309 12.74 13.59 -4.50
CA PRO A 309 12.89 14.75 -3.65
C PRO A 309 14.38 15.04 -3.46
N PRO A 310 14.78 16.31 -3.38
CA PRO A 310 16.16 16.67 -3.10
C PRO A 310 16.58 16.05 -1.77
N THR A 311 17.54 15.12 -1.83
CA THR A 311 17.97 14.26 -0.72
C THR A 311 18.77 14.98 0.37
N GLU A 312 18.98 16.29 0.25
CA GLU A 312 19.79 17.04 1.23
C GLU A 312 19.04 17.31 2.53
N GLU A 313 17.69 17.39 2.49
CA GLU A 313 16.87 17.75 3.66
C GLU A 313 16.17 16.54 4.32
N SER A 314 15.89 15.47 3.56
CA SER A 314 15.17 14.29 4.05
C SER A 314 16.14 13.12 4.38
N PRO A 315 15.93 12.36 5.47
CA PRO A 315 16.74 11.18 5.75
C PRO A 315 16.70 10.14 4.59
N PRO A 316 17.72 9.29 4.45
CA PRO A 316 17.73 8.18 3.49
C PRO A 316 16.46 7.29 3.56
N GLY A 317 15.85 7.02 2.39
CA GLY A 317 14.72 6.07 2.19
C GLY A 317 13.45 6.39 2.98
N SER A 318 13.33 7.67 3.33
CA SER A 318 12.34 8.15 4.26
C SER A 318 11.04 8.55 3.53
N ILE A 319 11.14 8.90 2.24
CA ILE A 319 10.01 9.25 1.39
C ILE A 319 9.13 8.04 1.08
N ARG A 320 7.82 8.24 1.22
CA ARG A 320 6.79 7.23 0.94
C ARG A 320 5.93 7.67 -0.22
N TYR A 321 5.76 6.80 -1.21
CA TYR A 321 4.85 7.00 -2.32
C TYR A 321 3.57 6.19 -2.09
N LEU A 322 2.40 6.82 -2.19
CA LEU A 322 1.11 6.22 -1.90
C LEU A 322 0.18 6.36 -3.11
N ALA A 323 -0.26 5.24 -3.69
CA ALA A 323 -1.32 5.26 -4.71
C ALA A 323 -2.69 5.44 -4.05
N LEU A 324 -3.42 6.47 -4.46
CA LEU A 324 -4.81 6.72 -4.09
C LEU A 324 -5.67 6.50 -5.32
N ILE A 325 -6.41 5.40 -5.37
CA ILE A 325 -7.18 5.03 -6.58
C ILE A 325 -8.58 4.61 -6.16
N ARG A 326 -9.59 5.10 -6.87
CA ARG A 326 -10.99 4.73 -6.62
C ARG A 326 -11.46 3.63 -7.56
N ASP A 327 -12.39 2.82 -7.08
CA ASP A 327 -13.10 1.85 -7.90
C ASP A 327 -14.10 2.53 -8.84
N ARG A 328 -14.74 1.72 -9.69
CA ARG A 328 -15.77 2.16 -10.63
C ARG A 328 -17.19 1.92 -10.10
N GLY A 329 -17.37 1.83 -8.78
CA GLY A 329 -18.64 1.42 -8.16
C GLY A 329 -19.85 2.24 -8.59
N ASP A 330 -19.64 3.52 -8.89
CA ASP A 330 -20.66 4.41 -9.43
C ASP A 330 -21.02 4.15 -10.90
N ALA A 331 -20.05 3.72 -11.72
CA ALA A 331 -20.22 3.57 -13.17
C ALA A 331 -20.58 2.14 -13.59
N ASN A 332 -20.27 1.13 -12.77
CA ASN A 332 -20.55 -0.27 -13.05
C ASN A 332 -21.70 -0.85 -12.20
N GLY A 333 -22.25 -0.06 -11.27
CA GLY A 333 -23.32 -0.50 -10.38
C GLY A 333 -22.89 -1.57 -9.38
N MET A 334 -21.59 -1.72 -9.09
CA MET A 334 -21.13 -2.68 -8.07
C MET A 334 -21.27 -2.14 -6.65
N ASP A 335 -21.33 -0.81 -6.48
CA ASP A 335 -21.61 -0.18 -5.21
C ASP A 335 -23.10 0.15 -5.09
N LYS A 336 -23.70 -0.33 -4.01
CA LYS A 336 -25.14 -0.17 -3.76
C LYS A 336 -25.57 1.28 -3.58
N ALA A 337 -24.68 2.25 -3.45
CA ALA A 337 -25.01 3.67 -3.35
C ALA A 337 -24.48 4.48 -4.54
N HIS A 338 -24.06 3.81 -5.61
CA HIS A 338 -23.51 4.43 -6.82
C HIS A 338 -22.36 5.40 -6.53
N ARG A 339 -21.47 5.04 -5.61
CA ARG A 339 -20.26 5.82 -5.32
C ARG A 339 -19.01 5.07 -5.72
N SER A 340 -18.01 5.84 -6.13
CA SER A 340 -16.64 5.35 -6.22
C SER A 340 -16.05 5.30 -4.82
N ARG A 341 -15.42 4.19 -4.44
CA ARG A 341 -14.75 4.02 -3.15
C ARG A 341 -13.26 3.86 -3.34
N TRP A 342 -12.49 4.36 -2.37
CA TRP A 342 -11.04 4.21 -2.38
C TRP A 342 -10.64 2.74 -2.21
N ALA A 343 -9.74 2.26 -3.05
CA ALA A 343 -8.93 1.09 -2.70
C ALA A 343 -8.11 1.43 -1.45
N LEU A 344 -7.89 0.45 -0.56
CA LEU A 344 -6.98 0.66 0.56
C LEU A 344 -5.57 0.96 0.03
N PRO A 345 -5.01 2.15 0.30
CA PRO A 345 -3.72 2.52 -0.26
C PRO A 345 -2.60 1.63 0.27
N LEU A 346 -1.63 1.34 -0.59
CA LEU A 346 -0.39 0.65 -0.26
C LEU A 346 0.78 1.55 -0.69
N ASN A 347 1.81 1.68 0.14
CA ASN A 347 2.95 2.52 -0.17
C ASN A 347 4.06 1.75 -0.88
N ALA A 348 4.97 2.48 -1.52
CA ALA A 348 6.35 2.04 -1.71
C ALA A 348 7.29 3.06 -1.08
N ARG A 349 8.44 2.58 -0.62
CA ARG A 349 9.55 3.40 -0.14
C ARG A 349 10.85 2.84 -0.67
N VAL A 350 11.87 3.69 -0.76
CA VAL A 350 13.22 3.23 -1.08
C VAL A 350 13.74 2.44 0.12
N PRO A 351 14.19 1.18 -0.03
CA PRO A 351 14.78 0.41 1.07
C PRO A 351 16.00 1.14 1.64
N VAL A 352 16.15 1.09 2.97
CA VAL A 352 17.31 1.68 3.66
C VAL A 352 18.25 0.56 4.09
N CYS A 353 19.53 0.69 3.75
CA CYS A 353 20.60 -0.18 4.22
C CYS A 353 21.59 0.59 5.09
N LEU A 354 22.19 -0.09 6.07
CA LEU A 354 23.27 0.43 6.88
C LEU A 354 24.62 -0.01 6.29
N VAL A 355 25.49 0.93 5.96
CA VAL A 355 26.91 0.66 5.70
C VAL A 355 27.75 1.18 6.87
N ILE A 356 28.47 0.27 7.49
CA ILE A 356 29.47 0.58 8.51
C ILE A 356 30.82 0.63 7.79
N ILE A 357 31.47 1.78 7.83
CA ILE A 357 32.78 2.01 7.23
C ILE A 357 33.81 2.00 8.35
N ASP A 358 34.75 1.05 8.31
CA ASP A 358 35.82 0.91 9.28
C ASP A 358 37.16 1.35 8.67
N PRO A 359 37.58 2.62 8.85
CA PRO A 359 38.94 3.00 8.48
C PRO A 359 39.95 2.32 9.43
N GLY A 360 40.77 1.44 8.88
CA GLY A 360 41.81 0.67 9.55
C GLY A 360 42.75 1.54 10.38
N HIS A 361 43.37 0.96 11.40
CA HIS A 361 44.45 1.58 12.20
C HIS A 361 44.05 2.84 12.99
N ASP A 362 44.87 3.21 13.97
CA ASP A 362 44.54 4.26 14.96
C ASP A 362 45.77 5.08 15.35
N ARG A 363 45.57 6.13 16.17
CA ARG A 363 46.66 7.06 16.50
C ARG A 363 47.78 6.45 17.34
N THR A 364 47.46 5.59 18.30
CA THR A 364 48.38 5.29 19.43
C THR A 364 48.74 3.81 19.59
N HIS A 365 47.88 2.90 19.14
CA HIS A 365 48.10 1.46 19.31
C HIS A 365 48.69 0.84 18.06
N ASN A 366 48.19 1.22 16.89
CA ASN A 366 48.63 0.67 15.63
C ASN A 366 48.39 1.69 14.51
N PRO A 367 49.39 2.53 14.16
CA PRO A 367 49.23 3.51 13.08
C PRO A 367 49.19 2.91 11.68
N GLY A 368 49.41 1.59 11.58
CA GLY A 368 49.45 0.85 10.33
C GLY A 368 50.78 0.99 9.62
N SER A 369 50.81 0.45 8.39
CA SER A 369 51.96 0.57 7.51
C SER A 369 52.19 2.04 7.11
N HIS A 370 53.40 2.35 6.65
CA HIS A 370 53.73 3.68 6.13
C HIS A 370 54.56 3.57 4.85
N GLY A 371 54.48 4.62 4.04
CA GLY A 371 55.27 4.78 2.83
C GLY A 371 55.77 6.20 2.68
N GLU A 372 56.74 6.39 1.79
CA GLU A 372 57.32 7.69 1.48
C GLU A 372 56.97 8.10 0.05
N TYR A 373 56.48 9.32 -0.12
CA TYR A 373 56.17 9.91 -1.42
C TYR A 373 56.53 11.40 -1.41
N ASN A 374 57.26 11.89 -2.42
CA ASN A 374 57.72 13.29 -2.50
C ASN A 374 58.34 13.83 -1.19
N ASN A 375 59.26 13.06 -0.58
CA ASN A 375 59.94 13.39 0.69
C ASN A 375 59.01 13.57 1.90
N SER A 376 57.78 13.03 1.85
CA SER A 376 56.83 13.03 2.96
C SER A 376 56.46 11.60 3.33
N VAL A 377 56.33 11.34 4.64
CA VAL A 377 55.87 10.05 5.19
C VAL A 377 54.35 10.07 5.29
N TYR A 378 53.70 9.04 4.76
CA TYR A 378 52.26 8.86 4.81
C TYR A 378 51.93 7.58 5.57
N TRP A 379 50.99 7.68 6.51
CA TRP A 379 50.55 6.55 7.35
C TRP A 379 49.20 6.02 6.86
N GLU A 380 49.05 4.69 6.91
CA GLU A 380 47.83 3.98 6.55
C GLU A 380 46.59 4.52 7.29
N LYS A 381 46.71 4.82 8.59
CA LYS A 381 45.61 5.39 9.39
C LYS A 381 45.05 6.71 8.81
N ASP A 382 45.87 7.51 8.13
CA ASP A 382 45.48 8.80 7.59
C ASP A 382 44.85 8.64 6.20
N ILE A 383 45.39 7.73 5.38
CA ILE A 383 44.85 7.37 4.06
C ILE A 383 43.46 6.74 4.21
N THR A 384 43.33 5.72 5.05
CA THR A 384 42.08 4.99 5.27
C THR A 384 40.98 5.89 5.83
N LEU A 385 41.31 6.84 6.72
CA LEU A 385 40.36 7.84 7.24
C LEU A 385 39.84 8.77 6.14
N THR A 386 40.72 9.21 5.25
CA THR A 386 40.39 10.07 4.11
C THR A 386 39.49 9.33 3.10
N TYR A 387 39.80 8.08 2.82
CA TYR A 387 38.98 7.19 2.01
C TYR A 387 37.60 6.94 2.64
N ALA A 388 37.53 6.67 3.94
CA ALA A 388 36.26 6.49 4.64
C ALA A 388 35.35 7.72 4.54
N GLY A 389 35.91 8.93 4.65
CA GLY A 389 35.17 10.17 4.43
C GLY A 389 34.65 10.30 2.99
N THR A 390 35.46 9.91 2.01
CA THR A 390 35.09 9.93 0.59
C THR A 390 33.99 8.92 0.27
N LEU A 391 34.14 7.67 0.72
CA LEU A 391 33.12 6.62 0.59
C LEU A 391 31.80 7.00 1.28
N LYS A 392 31.87 7.57 2.48
CA LYS A 392 30.68 8.07 3.19
C LYS A 392 29.93 9.12 2.36
N ALA A 393 30.65 10.05 1.74
CA ALA A 393 30.05 11.08 0.89
C ALA A 393 29.43 10.47 -0.38
N GLN A 394 30.08 9.47 -0.99
CA GLN A 394 29.53 8.74 -2.15
C GLN A 394 28.22 8.02 -1.80
N LEU A 395 28.20 7.26 -0.71
CA LEU A 395 27.01 6.51 -0.26
C LEU A 395 25.86 7.43 0.17
N ARG A 396 26.13 8.64 0.69
CA ARG A 396 25.08 9.63 1.01
C ARG A 396 24.45 10.25 -0.23
N GLY A 397 25.17 10.31 -1.35
CA GLY A 397 24.65 10.80 -2.63
C GLY A 397 23.79 9.74 -3.30
N ILE A 398 22.60 9.50 -2.76
CA ILE A 398 21.81 8.30 -3.07
C ILE A 398 21.47 8.12 -4.56
N LEU A 399 21.41 9.17 -5.39
CA LEU A 399 20.93 9.02 -6.78
C LEU A 399 21.61 9.92 -7.82
N THR A 400 22.69 10.62 -7.50
CA THR A 400 23.26 11.67 -8.38
C THR A 400 24.55 11.28 -9.12
N ALA A 401 25.27 10.24 -8.70
CA ALA A 401 26.48 9.82 -9.39
C ALA A 401 26.19 8.64 -10.33
N GLY A 402 25.84 8.97 -11.57
CA GLY A 402 25.63 8.01 -12.65
C GLY A 402 26.76 6.99 -12.76
N TYR A 403 26.37 5.71 -12.84
CA TYR A 403 27.23 4.62 -13.29
C TYR A 403 27.69 4.91 -14.73
N PRO A 404 28.99 5.05 -15.00
CA PRO A 404 29.49 5.01 -16.36
C PRO A 404 29.56 3.54 -16.80
N GLY A 405 28.67 3.13 -17.68
CA GLY A 405 28.86 1.97 -18.55
C GLY A 405 28.84 0.59 -17.87
N HIS A 406 27.65 0.00 -17.79
CA HIS A 406 27.52 -1.44 -18.00
C HIS A 406 26.37 -1.64 -18.99
N ASP A 407 26.64 -1.35 -20.26
CA ASP A 407 25.76 -1.61 -21.42
C ASP A 407 25.63 -3.11 -21.74
N LYS A 408 26.01 -4.01 -20.81
CA LYS A 408 26.14 -5.44 -21.09
C LYS A 408 24.91 -6.27 -20.75
N GLU A 409 23.88 -5.73 -20.10
CA GLU A 409 22.57 -6.39 -19.98
C GLU A 409 21.41 -5.40 -20.14
N PRO A 410 20.73 -5.37 -21.32
CA PRO A 410 19.72 -4.36 -21.66
C PRO A 410 18.34 -4.55 -20.99
N HIS A 411 18.28 -5.20 -19.82
CA HIS A 411 17.00 -5.57 -19.16
C HIS A 411 16.94 -5.38 -17.64
N CYS A 412 17.94 -4.77 -16.99
CA CYS A 412 17.93 -4.67 -15.53
C CYS A 412 17.18 -3.42 -15.04
N THR A 413 15.89 -3.58 -14.71
CA THR A 413 15.16 -2.65 -13.83
C THR A 413 15.81 -2.65 -12.45
N ARG A 414 16.48 -1.55 -12.07
CA ARG A 414 17.24 -1.47 -10.82
C ARG A 414 16.36 -1.07 -9.64
N VAL A 415 16.60 -1.67 -8.48
CA VAL A 415 15.92 -1.32 -7.23
C VAL A 415 16.68 -0.15 -6.58
N PRO A 416 16.05 1.03 -6.37
CA PRO A 416 16.71 2.12 -5.68
C PRO A 416 17.01 1.71 -4.23
N VAL A 417 18.16 2.12 -3.69
CA VAL A 417 18.56 1.87 -2.30
C VAL A 417 19.03 3.16 -1.66
N ALA A 418 18.67 3.35 -0.40
CA ALA A 418 19.10 4.45 0.42
C ALA A 418 20.13 3.98 1.45
N TRP A 419 21.29 4.64 1.53
CA TRP A 419 22.37 4.23 2.42
C TRP A 419 22.45 5.12 3.67
N LYS A 420 22.21 4.53 4.85
CA LYS A 420 22.66 5.10 6.12
C LYS A 420 24.12 4.73 6.33
N THR A 421 24.97 5.71 6.64
CA THR A 421 26.42 5.50 6.76
C THR A 421 26.97 5.87 8.12
N GLU A 422 27.70 4.94 8.73
CA GLU A 422 28.33 5.11 10.02
C GLU A 422 29.82 4.76 9.95
N LEU A 423 30.66 5.57 10.61
CA LEU A 423 32.11 5.32 10.67
C LEU A 423 32.49 4.76 12.03
N THR A 424 33.37 3.76 12.07
CA THR A 424 33.92 3.26 13.34
C THR A 424 34.76 4.35 14.04
N ARG A 425 35.51 5.16 13.30
CA ARG A 425 36.17 6.39 13.79
C ARG A 425 36.05 7.54 12.78
N THR A 426 35.93 8.77 13.28
CA THR A 426 35.76 9.99 12.46
C THR A 426 36.95 10.94 12.53
N GLY A 427 38.01 10.54 13.25
CA GLY A 427 39.23 11.33 13.42
C GLY A 427 40.44 10.43 13.71
N ASP A 428 41.61 11.07 13.81
CA ASP A 428 42.85 10.42 14.25
C ASP A 428 42.84 10.26 15.78
N VAL A 429 42.07 9.27 16.24
CA VAL A 429 41.88 8.96 17.65
C VAL A 429 42.42 7.56 17.95
N SER A 430 42.73 7.31 19.22
CA SER A 430 43.00 5.97 19.72
C SER A 430 41.71 5.14 19.64
N PHE A 431 41.72 4.03 18.91
CA PHE A 431 40.53 3.22 18.66
C PHE A 431 40.92 1.75 18.38
N PRO A 432 41.22 0.98 19.45
CA PRO A 432 41.74 -0.36 19.33
C PRO A 432 40.73 -1.35 18.73
N PRO A 433 41.20 -2.55 18.29
CA PRO A 433 40.36 -3.59 17.71
C PRO A 433 39.08 -3.93 18.47
N GLU A 434 39.15 -4.03 19.79
CA GLU A 434 37.98 -4.39 20.62
C GLU A 434 36.91 -3.29 20.65
N ASP A 435 37.32 -2.01 20.65
CA ASP A 435 36.39 -0.89 20.62
C ASP A 435 35.68 -0.78 19.27
N ARG A 436 36.37 -1.11 18.17
CA ARG A 436 35.76 -1.21 16.84
C ARG A 436 34.70 -2.30 16.81
N LYS A 437 35.02 -3.51 17.30
CA LYS A 437 34.05 -4.61 17.39
C LYS A 437 32.84 -4.20 18.22
N ALA A 438 33.07 -3.60 19.39
CA ALA A 438 31.99 -3.14 20.28
C ALA A 438 31.11 -2.09 19.59
N LYS A 439 31.70 -1.14 18.86
CA LYS A 439 30.95 -0.13 18.12
C LYS A 439 30.15 -0.74 16.97
N VAL A 440 30.71 -1.66 16.19
CA VAL A 440 29.95 -2.37 15.14
C VAL A 440 28.76 -3.10 15.76
N LYS A 441 28.97 -3.87 16.83
CA LYS A 441 27.87 -4.55 17.56
C LYS A 441 26.76 -3.59 17.96
N ARG A 442 27.13 -2.45 18.54
CA ARG A 442 26.18 -1.42 18.96
C ARG A 442 25.39 -0.87 17.78
N LEU A 443 26.07 -0.50 16.69
CA LEU A 443 25.41 0.04 15.49
C LEU A 443 24.45 -0.97 14.85
N VAL A 444 24.81 -2.25 14.80
CA VAL A 444 23.92 -3.31 14.31
C VAL A 444 22.72 -3.47 15.24
N SER A 445 22.93 -3.44 16.56
CA SER A 445 21.83 -3.57 17.53
C SER A 445 20.86 -2.40 17.43
N GLU A 446 21.37 -1.15 17.41
CA GLU A 446 20.58 0.06 17.20
C GLU A 446 19.79 0.01 15.87
N TRP A 447 20.37 -0.58 14.82
CA TRP A 447 19.70 -0.77 13.54
C TRP A 447 18.54 -1.76 13.62
N LEU A 448 18.74 -2.91 14.26
CA LEU A 448 17.70 -3.91 14.48
C LEU A 448 16.57 -3.38 15.37
N GLU A 449 16.90 -2.64 16.42
CA GLU A 449 15.92 -1.96 17.30
C GLU A 449 15.08 -0.94 16.53
N SER A 450 15.64 -0.30 15.51
CA SER A 450 14.92 0.63 14.61
C SER A 450 14.02 -0.08 13.58
N GLY A 451 13.96 -1.41 13.59
CA GLY A 451 13.18 -2.23 12.66
C GLY A 451 13.92 -2.59 11.36
N GLY A 452 15.23 -2.36 11.30
CA GLY A 452 16.10 -2.86 10.23
C GLY A 452 16.35 -4.37 10.35
N THR A 453 16.97 -4.97 9.34
CA THR A 453 17.36 -6.39 9.37
C THR A 453 18.88 -6.53 9.23
N THR A 454 19.44 -7.69 9.57
CA THR A 454 20.86 -8.00 9.29
C THR A 454 21.16 -8.21 7.81
N ARG A 455 20.14 -8.45 6.98
CA ARG A 455 20.31 -8.55 5.52
C ARG A 455 20.65 -7.19 4.92
N SER A 456 20.18 -6.11 5.52
CA SER A 456 20.43 -4.74 5.10
C SER A 456 21.64 -4.09 5.79
N VAL A 457 22.59 -4.88 6.34
CA VAL A 457 23.82 -4.35 6.97
C VAL A 457 25.08 -4.83 6.25
N PHE A 458 25.90 -3.85 5.89
CA PHE A 458 27.17 -4.01 5.21
C PHE A 458 28.30 -3.42 6.06
N LEU A 459 29.43 -4.12 6.08
CA LEU A 459 30.66 -3.68 6.72
C LEU A 459 31.77 -3.64 5.68
N VAL A 460 32.37 -2.47 5.51
CA VAL A 460 33.54 -2.26 4.66
C VAL A 460 34.66 -1.74 5.53
N SER A 461 35.67 -2.57 5.77
CA SER A 461 36.91 -2.15 6.41
C SER A 461 37.91 -1.72 5.35
N LEU A 462 38.60 -0.59 5.56
CA LEU A 462 39.52 0.01 4.59
C LEU A 462 40.93 -0.01 5.17
N HIS A 463 41.88 -0.57 4.43
CA HIS A 463 43.26 -0.78 4.82
C HIS A 463 44.22 -0.47 3.66
N CYS A 464 45.52 -0.44 3.95
CA CYS A 464 46.57 -0.39 2.95
C CYS A 464 47.64 -1.43 3.30
N ASP A 465 48.00 -2.27 2.34
CA ASP A 465 48.96 -3.34 2.57
C ASP A 465 50.40 -2.79 2.54
N GLY A 466 51.34 -3.55 3.09
CA GLY A 466 52.77 -3.23 3.12
C GLY A 466 53.61 -4.44 2.75
N SER A 467 54.51 -4.27 1.79
CA SER A 467 55.44 -5.32 1.36
C SER A 467 56.89 -4.85 1.45
N LEU A 468 57.78 -5.77 1.86
CA LEU A 468 59.23 -5.57 1.80
C LEU A 468 59.77 -5.51 0.37
N ASN A 469 59.02 -6.06 -0.60
CA ASN A 469 59.33 -5.93 -2.02
C ASN A 469 58.57 -4.71 -2.57
N PRO A 470 59.26 -3.61 -2.91
CA PRO A 470 58.63 -2.38 -3.36
C PRO A 470 57.96 -2.49 -4.74
N GLU A 471 58.23 -3.57 -5.50
CA GLU A 471 57.57 -3.83 -6.79
C GLU A 471 56.15 -4.40 -6.63
N VAL A 472 55.79 -4.88 -5.43
CA VAL A 472 54.44 -5.42 -5.16
C VAL A 472 53.45 -4.27 -5.10
N ARG A 473 52.38 -4.39 -5.87
CA ARG A 473 51.36 -3.35 -6.02
C ARG A 473 50.00 -3.94 -6.42
N GLY A 474 48.91 -3.21 -6.22
CA GLY A 474 47.55 -3.61 -6.54
C GLY A 474 46.59 -3.58 -5.36
N VAL A 475 45.29 -3.72 -5.66
CA VAL A 475 44.19 -3.65 -4.69
C VAL A 475 43.75 -5.07 -4.28
N GLY A 476 43.49 -5.28 -3.00
CA GLY A 476 42.99 -6.53 -2.44
C GLY A 476 41.58 -6.39 -1.86
N VAL A 477 40.72 -7.40 -2.03
CA VAL A 477 39.44 -7.47 -1.30
C VAL A 477 39.33 -8.82 -0.60
N ILE A 478 39.34 -8.76 0.72
CA ILE A 478 39.45 -9.90 1.63
C ILE A 478 38.10 -10.15 2.30
N TYR A 479 37.76 -11.42 2.48
CA TYR A 479 36.59 -11.86 3.25
C TYR A 479 36.96 -12.96 4.23
N CYS A 480 36.13 -13.16 5.26
CA CYS A 480 36.26 -14.27 6.19
C CYS A 480 35.43 -15.47 5.71
N ASN A 481 36.03 -16.66 5.59
CA ASN A 481 35.35 -17.89 5.16
C ASN A 481 34.18 -18.33 6.06
N GLN A 482 34.16 -17.90 7.32
CA GLN A 482 33.05 -18.13 8.25
C GLN A 482 31.88 -17.17 8.05
N ASN A 483 32.06 -16.10 7.26
CA ASN A 483 30.94 -15.27 6.82
C ASN A 483 30.32 -15.93 5.58
N PRO A 484 29.13 -16.55 5.67
CA PRO A 484 28.54 -17.28 4.55
C PRO A 484 28.21 -16.38 3.36
N TRP A 485 28.18 -15.06 3.55
CA TRP A 485 27.92 -14.06 2.51
C TRP A 485 29.18 -13.34 2.05
N GLY A 486 30.30 -13.49 2.77
CA GLY A 486 31.53 -12.74 2.56
C GLY A 486 32.12 -12.94 1.17
N SER A 487 32.13 -14.19 0.67
CA SER A 487 32.66 -14.48 -0.67
C SER A 487 31.88 -13.76 -1.75
N ALA A 488 30.55 -13.89 -1.73
CA ALA A 488 29.69 -13.26 -2.73
C ALA A 488 29.81 -11.73 -2.66
N PHE A 489 29.74 -11.14 -1.47
CA PHE A 489 29.86 -9.69 -1.33
C PHE A 489 31.22 -9.16 -1.80
N ARG A 490 32.30 -9.88 -1.48
CA ARG A 490 33.65 -9.61 -1.98
C ARG A 490 33.70 -9.61 -3.50
N ASP A 491 33.10 -10.59 -4.15
CA ASP A 491 33.16 -10.73 -5.61
C ASP A 491 32.52 -9.53 -6.33
N TYR A 492 31.42 -8.97 -5.80
CA TYR A 492 30.82 -7.75 -6.33
C TYR A 492 31.70 -6.52 -6.12
N VAL A 493 32.22 -6.31 -4.91
CA VAL A 493 33.11 -5.16 -4.61
C VAL A 493 34.38 -5.21 -5.45
N ALA A 494 35.03 -6.37 -5.52
CA ALA A 494 36.24 -6.58 -6.32
C ALA A 494 35.96 -6.43 -7.83
N GLY A 495 34.82 -6.92 -8.31
CA GLY A 495 34.39 -6.76 -9.70
C GLY A 495 34.30 -5.29 -10.11
N TRP A 496 33.65 -4.47 -9.29
CA TRP A 496 33.53 -3.03 -9.56
C TRP A 496 34.85 -2.27 -9.47
N ILE A 497 35.70 -2.58 -8.49
CA ILE A 497 37.04 -1.97 -8.41
C ILE A 497 37.84 -2.26 -9.68
N ARG A 498 37.82 -3.50 -10.16
CA ARG A 498 38.48 -3.89 -11.42
C ARG A 498 37.91 -3.16 -12.63
N ASP A 499 36.60 -2.94 -12.68
CA ASP A 499 35.95 -2.31 -13.83
C ASP A 499 36.17 -0.77 -13.85
N GLU A 500 36.31 -0.13 -12.68
CA GLU A 500 36.53 1.32 -12.53
C GLU A 500 38.01 1.73 -12.56
N THR A 501 38.94 0.77 -12.47
CA THR A 501 40.39 0.99 -12.52
C THR A 501 40.98 0.38 -13.79
N THR A 502 42.00 1.01 -14.38
CA THR A 502 42.67 0.46 -15.58
C THR A 502 43.76 -0.53 -15.20
N GLU A 503 44.13 -1.45 -16.11
CA GLU A 503 45.26 -2.38 -15.90
C GLU A 503 46.60 -1.67 -15.66
N GLN A 504 46.76 -0.42 -16.13
CA GLN A 504 47.94 0.41 -15.85
C GLN A 504 47.91 1.02 -14.44
N GLU A 505 46.71 1.29 -13.93
CA GLU A 505 46.51 1.82 -12.58
C GLU A 505 46.62 0.71 -11.54
N VAL A 506 45.99 -0.45 -11.78
CA VAL A 506 45.99 -1.64 -10.91
C VAL A 506 46.51 -2.83 -11.72
N PRO A 507 47.84 -3.07 -11.78
CA PRO A 507 48.39 -4.16 -12.55
C PRO A 507 48.17 -5.48 -11.81
N THR A 508 47.16 -6.22 -12.25
CA THR A 508 46.97 -7.68 -12.12
C THR A 508 47.59 -8.38 -10.88
N ILE A 509 47.41 -7.83 -9.69
CA ILE A 509 47.52 -8.58 -8.44
C ILE A 509 46.24 -8.33 -7.65
N ASN A 510 45.17 -8.96 -8.11
CA ASN A 510 44.05 -9.33 -7.26
C ASN A 510 44.57 -10.50 -6.39
N TYR A 511 45.04 -10.29 -5.16
CA TYR A 511 45.24 -11.43 -4.28
C TYR A 511 43.90 -11.81 -3.64
N TRP A 512 43.38 -12.96 -4.09
CA TRP A 512 42.15 -13.57 -3.64
C TRP A 512 42.44 -14.40 -2.40
N GLU A 513 42.72 -13.74 -1.28
CA GLU A 513 42.98 -14.52 -0.07
C GLU A 513 41.68 -14.85 0.65
N CYS A 514 41.26 -16.11 0.51
CA CYS A 514 40.42 -16.77 1.50
C CYS A 514 41.32 -17.07 2.71
N LEU A 515 41.33 -16.16 3.68
CA LEU A 515 42.15 -16.33 4.87
C LEU A 515 41.40 -17.15 5.92
N ASP A 516 42.03 -18.25 6.35
CA ASP A 516 41.54 -19.09 7.44
C ASP A 516 41.64 -18.34 8.79
N VAL A 517 40.82 -18.74 9.75
CA VAL A 517 40.42 -18.04 10.99
C VAL A 517 41.57 -17.75 11.96
N LYS A 518 42.82 -18.09 11.61
CA LYS A 518 44.00 -17.95 12.47
C LYS A 518 44.79 -16.67 12.26
N ASN A 519 44.45 -15.83 11.29
CA ASN A 519 45.20 -14.60 10.98
C ASN A 519 44.68 -13.39 11.78
N ASP A 520 45.42 -12.92 12.80
CA ASP A 520 44.95 -11.92 13.78
C ASP A 520 44.67 -10.53 13.19
N HIS A 521 45.17 -10.29 11.97
CA HIS A 521 44.95 -9.06 11.21
C HIS A 521 43.50 -8.86 10.73
N LEU A 522 42.66 -9.91 10.69
CA LEU A 522 41.28 -9.84 10.17
C LEU A 522 40.18 -9.80 11.25
N TYR A 523 40.51 -9.40 12.47
CA TYR A 523 39.59 -9.46 13.62
C TYR A 523 38.22 -8.79 13.37
N ILE A 524 38.15 -7.78 12.50
CA ILE A 524 36.94 -7.03 12.19
C ILE A 524 36.02 -7.81 11.21
N LEU A 525 36.61 -8.67 10.37
CA LEU A 525 35.87 -9.59 9.48
C LEU A 525 35.45 -10.87 10.20
N ARG A 526 36.12 -11.23 11.30
CA ARG A 526 35.74 -12.33 12.20
C ARG A 526 34.45 -12.05 12.99
N GLN A 527 33.51 -11.26 12.45
CA GLN A 527 32.16 -11.10 13.00
C GLN A 527 31.32 -12.40 13.01
N ALA A 528 31.93 -13.53 12.62
CA ALA A 528 31.51 -14.87 12.97
C ALA A 528 31.32 -15.15 14.48
N PHE A 529 31.75 -14.25 15.39
CA PHE A 529 31.47 -14.31 16.83
C PHE A 529 30.24 -13.52 17.29
N LEU A 530 29.49 -12.95 16.34
CA LEU A 530 28.17 -12.44 16.62
C LEU A 530 27.16 -13.61 16.59
N PRO A 531 26.18 -13.62 17.51
CA PRO A 531 24.97 -14.42 17.36
C PRO A 531 24.45 -14.36 15.91
N GLU A 532 23.83 -15.43 15.42
CA GLU A 532 23.41 -15.57 14.00
C GLU A 532 22.56 -14.37 13.54
N ASP A 533 21.75 -13.83 14.45
CA ASP A 533 20.90 -12.64 14.36
C ASP A 533 21.65 -11.30 14.29
N LEU A 534 22.99 -11.29 14.38
CA LEU A 534 23.84 -10.09 14.32
C LEU A 534 24.92 -10.17 13.23
N ARG A 535 24.97 -11.24 12.44
CA ARG A 535 25.98 -11.40 11.37
C ARG A 535 25.69 -10.44 10.20
N VAL A 536 26.71 -9.70 9.76
CA VAL A 536 26.63 -8.73 8.66
C VAL A 536 27.40 -9.20 7.41
N ARG A 537 27.16 -8.57 6.25
CA ARG A 537 28.00 -8.79 5.06
C ARG A 537 29.27 -7.96 5.21
N ALA A 538 30.44 -8.60 5.27
CA ALA A 538 31.68 -7.93 5.63
C ALA A 538 32.80 -8.22 4.62
N VAL A 539 33.50 -7.16 4.22
CA VAL A 539 34.75 -7.21 3.43
C VAL A 539 35.78 -6.24 4.02
N LEU A 540 37.05 -6.55 3.78
CA LEU A 540 38.17 -5.65 4.00
C LEU A 540 38.78 -5.34 2.64
N VAL A 541 38.95 -4.06 2.34
CA VAL A 541 39.55 -3.57 1.10
C VAL A 541 40.94 -3.03 1.41
N GLU A 542 41.95 -3.67 0.85
CA GLU A 542 43.33 -3.22 0.82
C GLU A 542 43.50 -2.32 -0.40
N LEU A 543 43.49 -1.00 -0.19
CA LEU A 543 43.40 0.04 -1.23
C LEU A 543 44.64 0.11 -2.16
N GLY A 544 45.69 -0.67 -1.86
CA GLY A 544 46.99 -0.59 -2.51
C GLY A 544 48.11 -0.93 -1.54
N PHE A 545 49.31 -1.13 -2.07
CA PHE A 545 50.51 -1.30 -1.25
C PHE A 545 51.10 0.07 -0.90
N ILE A 546 51.00 0.51 0.35
CA ILE A 546 51.50 1.81 0.80
C ILE A 546 53.02 1.94 0.63
N THR A 547 53.75 0.82 0.63
CA THR A 547 55.19 0.77 0.40
C THR A 547 55.59 0.89 -1.08
N ASN A 548 54.63 0.79 -2.01
CA ASN A 548 54.86 1.02 -3.43
C ASN A 548 54.56 2.49 -3.79
N THR A 549 55.53 3.16 -4.41
CA THR A 549 55.44 4.60 -4.71
C THR A 549 54.36 4.95 -5.74
N SER A 550 54.03 4.02 -6.66
CA SER A 550 52.97 4.22 -7.65
C SER A 550 51.59 4.13 -7.01
N ASP A 551 51.34 3.09 -6.21
CA ASP A 551 50.07 2.93 -5.49
C ASP A 551 49.86 4.03 -4.46
N LEU A 552 50.90 4.40 -3.71
CA LEU A 552 50.82 5.53 -2.78
C LEU A 552 50.51 6.85 -3.51
N GLY A 553 51.14 7.10 -4.66
CA GLY A 553 50.82 8.25 -5.49
C GLY A 553 49.35 8.29 -5.95
N GLN A 554 48.79 7.13 -6.28
CA GLN A 554 47.37 6.99 -6.65
C GLN A 554 46.43 7.18 -5.46
N MET A 555 46.69 6.55 -4.31
CA MET A 555 45.86 6.69 -3.11
C MET A 555 45.77 8.14 -2.62
N LEU A 556 46.84 8.91 -2.81
CA LEU A 556 46.88 10.34 -2.49
C LEU A 556 46.12 11.19 -3.51
N ASP A 557 46.04 10.77 -4.77
CA ASP A 557 45.29 11.45 -5.81
C ASP A 557 43.78 11.48 -5.50
N ARG A 558 43.17 12.66 -5.67
CA ARG A 558 41.75 12.87 -5.35
C ARG A 558 40.83 12.13 -6.31
N PHE A 559 41.17 12.09 -7.60
CA PHE A 559 40.31 11.49 -8.61
C PHE A 559 40.34 9.97 -8.56
N TYR A 560 41.52 9.39 -8.33
CA TYR A 560 41.67 7.96 -8.07
C TYR A 560 40.88 7.53 -6.83
N ARG A 561 41.07 8.19 -5.68
CA ARG A 561 40.33 7.92 -4.45
C ARG A 561 38.81 8.01 -4.64
N LEU A 562 38.34 8.99 -5.41
CA LEU A 562 36.92 9.14 -5.73
C LEU A 562 36.40 7.95 -6.56
N ARG A 563 37.13 7.54 -7.60
CA ARG A 563 36.76 6.39 -8.45
C ARG A 563 36.72 5.08 -7.66
N GLU A 564 37.76 4.81 -6.87
CA GLU A 564 37.83 3.60 -6.05
C GLU A 564 36.74 3.57 -4.96
N SER A 565 36.50 4.68 -4.27
CA SER A 565 35.38 4.78 -3.31
C SER A 565 34.02 4.58 -3.98
N ARG A 566 33.84 5.08 -5.20
CA ARG A 566 32.63 4.87 -5.99
C ARG A 566 32.47 3.40 -6.41
N ALA A 567 33.55 2.73 -6.78
CA ALA A 567 33.54 1.31 -7.10
C ALA A 567 33.10 0.45 -5.90
N ILE A 568 33.57 0.78 -4.70
CA ILE A 568 33.13 0.11 -3.45
C ILE A 568 31.62 0.32 -3.23
N HIS A 569 31.12 1.55 -3.38
CA HIS A 569 29.69 1.83 -3.32
C HIS A 569 28.90 0.99 -4.34
N TYR A 570 29.39 0.90 -5.57
CA TYR A 570 28.75 0.12 -6.63
C TYR A 570 28.72 -1.40 -6.35
N GLY A 571 29.75 -1.90 -5.68
CA GLY A 571 29.76 -3.25 -5.12
C GLY A 571 28.65 -3.49 -4.09
N CYS A 572 28.41 -2.52 -3.21
CA CYS A 572 27.32 -2.59 -2.23
C CYS A 572 25.94 -2.61 -2.90
N ASP A 573 25.69 -1.71 -3.85
CA ASP A 573 24.45 -1.64 -4.63
C ASP A 573 24.17 -2.95 -5.37
N SER A 574 25.16 -3.43 -6.12
CA SER A 574 24.99 -4.63 -6.95
C SER A 574 24.78 -5.88 -6.11
N TYR A 575 25.47 -6.00 -4.97
CA TYR A 575 25.19 -7.10 -4.06
C TYR A 575 23.77 -7.04 -3.51
N PHE A 576 23.29 -5.85 -3.13
CA PHE A 576 21.92 -5.68 -2.64
C PHE A 576 20.87 -6.06 -3.70
N GLU A 577 21.05 -5.59 -4.94
CA GLU A 577 20.12 -5.84 -6.03
C GLU A 577 20.07 -7.34 -6.38
N TYR A 578 21.21 -7.95 -6.69
CA TYR A 578 21.26 -9.30 -7.26
C TYR A 578 21.22 -10.41 -6.21
N ALA A 579 21.94 -10.26 -5.09
CA ALA A 579 22.03 -11.32 -4.09
C ALA A 579 20.86 -11.31 -3.10
N LEU A 580 20.23 -10.15 -2.89
CA LEU A 580 19.09 -10.01 -1.97
C LEU A 580 17.75 -9.77 -2.70
N GLY A 581 17.76 -9.72 -4.04
CA GLY A 581 16.57 -9.47 -4.85
C GLY A 581 15.92 -8.12 -4.57
N GLY A 582 16.71 -7.14 -4.12
CA GLY A 582 16.23 -5.83 -3.72
C GLY A 582 15.41 -5.80 -2.42
N ASN A 583 15.34 -6.91 -1.67
CA ASN A 583 14.63 -6.99 -0.40
C ASN A 583 15.61 -6.79 0.78
N PRO A 584 15.47 -5.71 1.57
CA PRO A 584 16.31 -5.46 2.74
C PRO A 584 16.05 -6.41 3.91
#